data_AF-A0A2H0IJS5-F1
#
_entry.id   AF-A0A2H0IJS5-F1
#
_cell.length_a   1.000
_cell.length_b   1.000
_cell.length_c   1.000
_cell.angle_alpha   90.00
_cell.angle_beta   90.00
_cell.angle_gamma   90.00
#
_symmetry.space_group_name_H-M   'P 1'
#
loop_
_entity.id
_entity.type
_entity.pdbx_description
1 polymer ?
#
loop_
_entity_poly.entity_id
_entity_poly.type
_entity_poly.pdbx_seq_one_letter_code
_entity_poly.pdbx_strand_id
1 'polypeptide(L)'
;MKTFFTFSALISLGLLNGFGQSIPLKNAHAHNDYEHERPLLDALENGFISVEADVYLIDNELFVYHDRPENPSQERTLEELYLKPLLERTKANNGHVYPNYNDFFYLMIDFKTEGESTYNALKPLIKKYKSILSAVEKGSRQMDKQVLVFISGNRPIATMLSEGINLATLDGRPSDLGKGISAEKMPVISQNFNQFSDWNGVGEMPKEDRMKITDLINTAHTEGKKVRLWAIPDMPNAWQALMDLGIDFINTDRLVEFNEFMKKSD
;
A
#
# COMPACT_ATOMS: atom_id res chain seq x y z
N MET A 1 61.10 -44.23 7.13
CA MET A 1 60.52 -42.89 7.34
C MET A 1 59.19 -42.85 6.58
N LYS A 2 58.05 -42.94 7.27
CA LYS A 2 56.71 -42.90 6.65
C LYS A 2 56.22 -41.45 6.70
N THR A 3 56.09 -40.80 5.56
CA THR A 3 55.60 -39.44 5.46
C THR A 3 54.07 -39.47 5.39
N PHE A 4 53.39 -38.96 6.42
CA PHE A 4 51.95 -38.75 6.44
C PHE A 4 51.62 -37.50 5.63
N PHE A 5 50.74 -37.62 4.63
CA PHE A 5 50.08 -36.47 4.00
C PHE A 5 48.80 -36.17 4.77
N THR A 6 48.77 -35.03 5.46
CA THR A 6 47.55 -34.47 6.06
C THR A 6 46.75 -33.76 4.96
N PHE A 7 45.53 -34.23 4.71
CA PHE A 7 44.57 -33.59 3.84
C PHE A 7 43.81 -32.55 4.67
N SER A 8 44.12 -31.26 4.49
CA SER A 8 43.32 -30.18 5.08
C SER A 8 42.08 -29.95 4.24
N ALA A 9 40.91 -30.33 4.77
CA ALA A 9 39.63 -29.95 4.21
C ALA A 9 39.38 -28.45 4.47
N LEU A 10 39.36 -27.64 3.40
CA LEU A 10 38.81 -26.29 3.47
C LEU A 10 37.28 -26.41 3.59
N ILE A 11 36.76 -26.09 4.76
CA ILE A 11 35.33 -25.81 4.94
C ILE A 11 35.10 -24.37 4.48
N SER A 12 34.53 -24.20 3.29
CA SER A 12 33.99 -22.91 2.87
C SER A 12 32.76 -22.59 3.71
N LEU A 13 32.91 -21.73 4.73
CA LEU A 13 31.76 -21.08 5.36
C LEU A 13 31.09 -20.18 4.31
N GLY A 14 29.99 -20.65 3.72
CA GLY A 14 29.08 -19.78 3.01
C GLY A 14 28.48 -18.79 4.00
N LEU A 15 28.83 -17.52 3.85
CA LEU A 15 28.12 -16.44 4.51
C LEU A 15 26.71 -16.40 3.93
N LEU A 16 25.76 -17.06 4.60
CA LEU A 16 24.35 -16.75 4.46
C LEU A 16 24.18 -15.31 4.96
N ASN A 17 24.18 -14.35 4.03
CA ASN A 17 23.60 -13.04 4.28
C ASN A 17 22.11 -13.26 4.53
N GLY A 18 21.75 -13.57 5.77
CA GLY A 18 20.38 -13.44 6.22
C GLY A 18 20.04 -11.96 6.12
N PHE A 19 19.34 -11.57 5.05
CA PHE A 19 18.67 -10.28 5.02
C PHE A 19 17.76 -10.26 6.25
N GLY A 20 18.11 -9.42 7.23
CA GLY A 20 17.29 -9.23 8.41
C GLY A 20 15.88 -8.91 7.96
N GLN A 21 14.91 -9.71 8.41
CA GLN A 21 13.54 -9.55 7.97
C GLN A 21 13.02 -8.18 8.44
N SER A 22 12.56 -7.36 7.49
CA SER A 22 11.90 -6.08 7.76
C SER A 22 10.65 -6.28 8.62
N ILE A 23 10.54 -5.52 9.70
CA ILE A 23 9.37 -5.53 10.59
C ILE A 23 8.26 -4.68 9.96
N PRO A 24 7.04 -5.21 9.77
CA PRO A 24 5.92 -4.43 9.23
C PRO A 24 5.54 -3.25 10.13
N LEU A 25 5.38 -2.08 9.53
CA LEU A 25 5.01 -0.83 10.20
C LEU A 25 3.52 -0.56 9.97
N LYS A 26 2.71 -0.64 11.03
CA LYS A 26 1.24 -0.65 10.94
C LYS A 26 0.62 0.57 10.26
N ASN A 27 1.27 1.72 10.31
CA ASN A 27 0.75 2.98 9.76
C ASN A 27 1.43 3.40 8.44
N ALA A 28 2.40 2.64 7.95
CA ALA A 28 3.25 3.08 6.85
C ALA A 28 2.57 2.92 5.48
N HIS A 29 2.38 4.02 4.76
CA HIS A 29 1.94 4.05 3.37
C HIS A 29 2.95 4.79 2.48
N ALA A 30 3.55 4.06 1.55
CA ALA A 30 4.55 4.56 0.62
C ALA A 30 3.81 5.31 -0.49
N HIS A 31 3.78 6.63 -0.34
CA HIS A 31 3.20 7.53 -1.32
C HIS A 31 4.15 7.60 -2.51
N ASN A 32 3.60 7.72 -3.72
CA ASN A 32 4.36 7.74 -4.97
C ASN A 32 5.45 6.65 -5.07
N ASP A 33 5.18 5.44 -4.56
CA ASP A 33 6.19 4.37 -4.43
C ASP A 33 6.89 4.04 -5.76
N TYR A 34 6.19 4.24 -6.87
CA TYR A 34 6.67 4.07 -8.23
C TYR A 34 7.78 5.05 -8.66
N GLU A 35 8.04 6.11 -7.88
CA GLU A 35 9.13 7.07 -8.10
C GLU A 35 10.45 6.64 -7.43
N HIS A 36 10.43 5.60 -6.58
CA HIS A 36 11.65 5.04 -6.00
C HIS A 36 12.47 4.22 -7.00
N GLU A 37 13.74 3.97 -6.67
CA GLU A 37 14.66 3.23 -7.54
C GLU A 37 14.19 1.79 -7.76
N ARG A 38 13.71 1.13 -6.71
CA ARG A 38 13.12 -0.21 -6.78
C ARG A 38 11.70 -0.16 -6.19
N PRO A 39 10.69 0.24 -6.99
CA PRO A 39 9.30 0.27 -6.54
C PRO A 39 8.90 -1.05 -5.91
N LEU A 40 8.02 -0.98 -4.90
CA LEU A 40 7.60 -2.05 -4.00
C LEU A 40 8.72 -2.64 -3.14
N LEU A 41 9.90 -2.94 -3.68
CA LEU A 41 11.00 -3.58 -2.96
C LEU A 41 11.58 -2.65 -1.88
N ASP A 42 11.82 -1.38 -2.20
CA ASP A 42 12.32 -0.40 -1.23
C ASP A 42 11.31 -0.19 -0.09
N ALA A 43 10.01 -0.10 -0.40
CA ALA A 43 8.94 -0.02 0.59
C ALA A 43 8.90 -1.26 1.49
N LEU A 44 8.97 -2.45 0.90
CA LEU A 44 8.97 -3.71 1.64
C LEU A 44 10.19 -3.86 2.55
N GLU A 45 11.38 -3.49 2.08
CA GLU A 45 12.62 -3.51 2.88
C GLU A 45 12.54 -2.54 4.07
N ASN A 46 11.78 -1.45 3.93
CA ASN A 46 11.49 -0.49 5.00
C ASN A 46 10.25 -0.82 5.84
N GLY A 47 9.64 -2.00 5.63
CA GLY A 47 8.52 -2.48 6.46
C GLY A 47 7.17 -1.85 6.12
N PHE A 48 7.02 -1.16 4.99
CA PHE A 48 5.76 -0.55 4.61
C PHE A 48 4.69 -1.61 4.30
N ILE A 49 3.48 -1.41 4.82
CA ILE A 49 2.37 -2.35 4.60
C ILE A 49 1.40 -1.88 3.53
N SER A 50 1.62 -0.68 2.99
CA SER A 50 0.73 -0.04 2.03
C SER A 50 1.55 0.75 1.03
N VAL A 51 1.21 0.67 -0.25
CA VAL A 51 1.90 1.37 -1.35
C VAL A 51 0.89 1.94 -2.34
N GLU A 52 1.26 3.01 -3.04
CA GLU A 52 0.47 3.64 -4.10
C GLU A 52 1.11 3.46 -5.48
N ALA A 53 0.28 3.15 -6.48
CA ALA A 53 0.64 3.10 -7.88
C ALA A 53 -0.28 4.00 -8.73
N ASP A 54 0.28 5.02 -9.37
CA ASP A 54 -0.44 5.88 -10.31
C ASP A 54 -0.52 5.21 -11.68
N VAL A 55 -1.74 4.83 -12.10
CA VAL A 55 -1.94 3.97 -13.27
C VAL A 55 -2.63 4.71 -14.41
N TYR A 56 -1.98 4.67 -15.57
CA TYR A 56 -2.52 5.10 -16.86
C TYR A 56 -2.84 3.89 -17.73
N LEU A 57 -4.05 3.87 -18.29
CA LEU A 57 -4.41 2.97 -19.39
C LEU A 57 -3.87 3.51 -20.73
N ILE A 58 -3.01 2.74 -21.39
CA ILE A 58 -2.47 3.04 -22.73
C ILE A 58 -2.53 1.75 -23.55
N ASP A 59 -3.20 1.78 -24.70
CA ASP A 59 -3.33 0.64 -25.62
C ASP A 59 -3.75 -0.69 -24.94
N ASN A 60 -4.73 -0.60 -24.03
CA ASN A 60 -5.25 -1.69 -23.18
C ASN A 60 -4.27 -2.28 -22.14
N GLU A 61 -3.11 -1.65 -21.93
CA GLU A 61 -2.15 -2.00 -20.90
C GLU A 61 -2.10 -0.95 -19.79
N LEU A 62 -1.72 -1.37 -18.58
CA LEU A 62 -1.71 -0.55 -17.38
C LEU A 62 -0.27 -0.18 -17.00
N PHE A 63 0.08 1.07 -17.21
CA PHE A 63 1.41 1.63 -16.98
C PHE A 63 1.45 2.50 -15.73
N VAL A 64 2.58 2.51 -15.02
CA VAL A 64 2.76 3.23 -13.76
C VAL A 64 3.74 4.40 -13.89
N TYR A 65 3.20 5.61 -13.80
CA TYR A 65 3.94 6.86 -13.94
C TYR A 65 3.26 7.99 -13.16
N HIS A 66 4.01 9.02 -12.80
CA HIS A 66 3.44 10.26 -12.25
C HIS A 66 2.62 10.99 -13.32
N ASP A 67 3.31 11.39 -14.40
CA ASP A 67 2.71 11.99 -15.58
C ASP A 67 2.51 10.96 -16.69
N ARG A 68 1.50 11.18 -17.53
CA ARG A 68 1.22 10.29 -18.66
C ARG A 68 2.45 10.20 -19.58
N PRO A 69 3.04 9.01 -19.80
CA PRO A 69 4.20 8.87 -20.67
C PRO A 69 3.81 8.98 -22.14
N GLU A 70 4.66 9.61 -22.96
CA GLU A 70 4.53 9.57 -24.42
C GLU A 70 4.94 8.21 -24.99
N ASN A 71 5.99 7.60 -24.42
CA ASN A 71 6.53 6.30 -24.83
C ASN A 71 6.69 5.40 -23.58
N PRO A 72 5.66 4.64 -23.21
CA PRO A 72 5.70 3.83 -21.99
C PRO A 72 6.65 2.63 -22.12
N SER A 73 7.51 2.44 -21.11
CA SER A 73 8.33 1.22 -20.95
C SER A 73 7.50 0.05 -20.43
N GLN A 74 7.71 -1.13 -21.02
CA GLN A 74 7.14 -2.41 -20.59
C GLN A 74 7.62 -2.86 -19.20
N GLU A 75 8.77 -2.36 -18.74
CA GLU A 75 9.29 -2.61 -17.39
C GLU A 75 8.52 -1.83 -16.31
N ARG A 76 7.71 -0.83 -16.72
CA ARG A 76 6.92 0.02 -15.81
C ARG A 76 5.42 -0.23 -15.93
N THR A 77 5.03 -1.48 -16.18
CA THR A 77 3.62 -1.87 -16.06
C THR A 77 3.27 -2.15 -14.60
N LEU A 78 1.98 -2.06 -14.27
CA LEU A 78 1.47 -2.47 -12.95
C LEU A 78 1.82 -3.94 -12.64
N GLU A 79 1.86 -4.78 -13.68
CA GLU A 79 2.21 -6.20 -13.57
C GLU A 79 3.67 -6.40 -13.17
N GLU A 80 4.61 -5.75 -13.87
CA GLU A 80 6.05 -5.88 -13.58
C GLU A 80 6.44 -5.25 -12.23
N LEU A 81 5.92 -4.06 -11.90
CA LEU A 81 6.35 -3.34 -10.70
C LEU A 81 5.73 -3.89 -9.41
N TYR A 82 4.48 -4.37 -9.46
CA TYR A 82 3.73 -4.69 -8.22
C TYR A 82 3.23 -6.13 -8.16
N LEU A 83 2.49 -6.60 -9.16
CA LEU A 83 1.78 -7.88 -9.05
C LEU A 83 2.73 -9.09 -9.12
N LYS A 84 3.70 -9.08 -10.05
CA LYS A 84 4.71 -10.14 -10.14
C LYS A 84 5.59 -10.21 -8.89
N PRO A 85 6.19 -9.10 -8.39
CA PRO A 85 7.03 -9.19 -7.21
C PRO A 85 6.26 -9.55 -5.93
N LEU A 86 5.00 -9.10 -5.78
CA LEU A 86 4.14 -9.56 -4.66
C LEU A 86 3.86 -11.05 -4.74
N LEU A 87 3.61 -11.60 -5.93
CA LEU A 87 3.41 -13.03 -6.11
C LEU A 87 4.66 -13.84 -5.74
N GLU A 88 5.83 -13.41 -6.21
CA GLU A 88 7.08 -14.10 -5.87
C GLU A 88 7.41 -14.01 -4.37
N ARG A 89 7.18 -12.84 -3.76
CA ARG A 89 7.37 -12.64 -2.33
C ARG A 89 6.44 -13.52 -1.50
N THR A 90 5.15 -13.57 -1.83
CA THR A 90 4.19 -14.40 -1.10
C THR A 90 4.50 -15.88 -1.25
N LYS A 91 4.95 -16.35 -2.41
CA LYS A 91 5.45 -17.73 -2.59
C LYS A 91 6.64 -18.02 -1.68
N ALA A 92 7.60 -17.11 -1.58
CA ALA A 92 8.78 -17.26 -0.73
C ALA A 92 8.44 -17.29 0.77
N ASN A 93 7.30 -16.70 1.16
CA ASN A 93 6.87 -16.50 2.54
C ASN A 93 5.60 -17.29 2.88
N ASN A 94 5.38 -18.46 2.27
CA ASN A 94 4.25 -19.37 2.55
C ASN A 94 2.86 -18.71 2.49
N GLY A 95 2.64 -17.83 1.52
CA GLY A 95 1.38 -17.11 1.30
C GLY A 95 1.31 -15.73 1.97
N HIS A 96 2.37 -15.32 2.68
CA HIS A 96 2.40 -14.05 3.40
C HIS A 96 3.23 -12.99 2.68
N VAL A 97 2.87 -11.71 2.74
CA VAL A 97 3.78 -10.64 2.25
C VAL A 97 4.92 -10.46 3.25
N TYR A 98 4.61 -10.46 4.54
CA TYR A 98 5.59 -10.47 5.62
C TYR A 98 5.41 -11.72 6.48
N PRO A 99 6.47 -12.50 6.74
CA PRO A 99 6.36 -13.64 7.64
C PRO A 99 5.83 -13.22 9.03
N ASN A 100 4.88 -13.98 9.57
CA ASN A 100 4.21 -13.75 10.86
C ASN A 100 3.41 -12.43 10.97
N TYR A 101 3.14 -11.75 9.85
CA TYR A 101 2.18 -10.65 9.80
C TYR A 101 0.81 -11.22 9.43
N ASN A 102 -0.21 -10.96 10.25
CA ASN A 102 -1.54 -11.57 10.11
C ASN A 102 -2.61 -10.59 9.56
N ASP A 103 -2.18 -9.49 8.95
CA ASP A 103 -3.06 -8.49 8.34
C ASP A 103 -2.68 -8.30 6.86
N PHE A 104 -3.39 -7.43 6.15
CA PHE A 104 -3.19 -7.19 4.74
C PHE A 104 -1.99 -6.30 4.44
N PHE A 105 -1.31 -6.60 3.34
CA PHE A 105 -0.59 -5.62 2.55
C PHE A 105 -1.55 -4.95 1.58
N TYR A 106 -1.50 -3.62 1.52
CA TYR A 106 -2.42 -2.79 0.76
C TYR A 106 -1.75 -2.29 -0.51
N LEU A 107 -2.31 -2.62 -1.67
CA LEU A 107 -1.93 -2.03 -2.95
C LEU A 107 -3.02 -1.04 -3.38
N MET A 108 -2.72 0.25 -3.23
CA MET A 108 -3.57 1.32 -3.75
C MET A 108 -3.24 1.52 -5.22
N ILE A 109 -4.26 1.44 -6.08
CA ILE A 109 -4.13 1.73 -7.51
C ILE A 109 -4.91 3.00 -7.81
N ASP A 110 -4.22 4.10 -8.11
CA ASP A 110 -4.85 5.38 -8.45
C ASP A 110 -5.06 5.48 -9.96
N PHE A 111 -6.32 5.47 -10.40
CA PHE A 111 -6.63 5.57 -11.82
C PHE A 111 -6.49 6.99 -12.33
N LYS A 112 -5.49 7.23 -13.19
CA LYS A 112 -5.24 8.51 -13.86
C LYS A 112 -5.94 8.66 -15.21
N THR A 113 -6.49 7.57 -15.74
CA THR A 113 -7.33 7.53 -16.96
C THR A 113 -8.79 7.30 -16.63
N GLU A 114 -9.67 7.25 -17.64
CA GLU A 114 -11.11 7.03 -17.45
C GLU A 114 -11.39 5.70 -16.71
N GLY A 115 -12.28 5.74 -15.72
CA GLY A 115 -12.42 4.68 -14.72
C GLY A 115 -12.93 3.35 -15.26
N GLU A 116 -13.97 3.35 -16.10
CA GLU A 116 -14.58 2.12 -16.60
C GLU A 116 -13.64 1.35 -17.53
N SER A 117 -13.03 2.04 -18.48
CA SER A 117 -12.04 1.46 -19.39
C SER A 117 -10.81 0.94 -18.64
N THR A 118 -10.29 1.71 -17.68
CA THR A 118 -9.15 1.30 -16.85
C THR A 118 -9.48 0.07 -16.02
N TYR A 119 -10.66 0.02 -15.40
CA TYR A 119 -11.11 -1.15 -14.63
C TYR A 119 -11.33 -2.38 -15.50
N ASN A 120 -11.85 -2.21 -16.71
CA ASN A 120 -12.03 -3.31 -17.66
C ASN A 120 -10.70 -3.93 -18.09
N ALA A 121 -9.62 -3.14 -18.18
CA ALA A 121 -8.26 -3.66 -18.38
C ALA A 121 -7.66 -4.28 -17.11
N LEU A 122 -7.95 -3.72 -15.93
CA LEU A 122 -7.45 -4.23 -14.65
C LEU A 122 -7.98 -5.62 -14.31
N LYS A 123 -9.28 -5.87 -14.50
CA LYS A 123 -9.95 -7.14 -14.15
C LYS A 123 -9.24 -8.39 -14.68
N PRO A 124 -8.98 -8.55 -16.00
CA PRO A 124 -8.30 -9.73 -16.50
C PRO A 124 -6.86 -9.84 -15.97
N LEU A 125 -6.17 -8.71 -15.74
CA LEU A 125 -4.84 -8.69 -15.15
C LEU A 125 -4.85 -9.25 -13.72
N ILE A 126 -5.61 -8.64 -12.80
CA ILE A 126 -5.62 -9.06 -11.37
C ILE A 126 -6.19 -10.47 -11.17
N LYS A 127 -7.04 -10.95 -12.09
CA LYS A 127 -7.54 -12.33 -12.08
C LYS A 127 -6.41 -13.37 -12.23
N LYS A 128 -5.33 -13.05 -12.95
CA LYS A 128 -4.12 -13.91 -13.04
C LYS A 128 -3.47 -14.10 -11.65
N TYR A 129 -3.62 -13.11 -10.77
CA TYR A 129 -3.02 -13.04 -9.44
C TYR A 129 -3.99 -13.40 -8.30
N LYS A 130 -5.18 -13.94 -8.61
CA LYS A 130 -6.23 -14.26 -7.62
C LYS A 130 -5.78 -15.13 -6.43
N SER A 131 -4.65 -15.83 -6.54
CA SER A 131 -4.10 -16.67 -5.48
C SER A 131 -3.51 -15.88 -4.32
N ILE A 132 -3.16 -14.60 -4.52
CA ILE A 132 -2.58 -13.73 -3.50
C ILE A 132 -3.51 -12.58 -3.07
N LEU A 133 -4.58 -12.34 -3.83
CA LEU A 133 -5.50 -11.22 -3.61
C LEU A 133 -6.67 -11.61 -2.70
N SER A 134 -6.86 -10.84 -1.63
CA SER A 134 -8.08 -10.86 -0.84
C SER A 134 -9.27 -10.46 -1.70
N ALA A 135 -10.34 -11.24 -1.63
CA ALA A 135 -11.56 -11.02 -2.39
C ALA A 135 -12.73 -10.71 -1.46
N VAL A 136 -13.69 -9.94 -1.94
CA VAL A 136 -15.00 -9.79 -1.31
C VAL A 136 -16.00 -10.61 -2.10
N GLU A 137 -16.58 -11.62 -1.48
CA GLU A 137 -17.59 -12.50 -2.07
C GLU A 137 -18.83 -12.52 -1.19
N LYS A 138 -20.01 -12.33 -1.79
CA LYS A 138 -21.30 -12.26 -1.06
C LYS A 138 -21.30 -11.25 0.11
N GLY A 139 -20.52 -10.18 -0.02
CA GLY A 139 -20.43 -9.10 0.96
C GLY A 139 -19.46 -9.35 2.12
N SER A 140 -18.73 -10.46 2.13
CA SER A 140 -17.72 -10.78 3.16
C SER A 140 -16.33 -10.89 2.56
N ARG A 141 -15.32 -10.38 3.27
CA ARG A 141 -13.93 -10.49 2.84
C ARG A 141 -13.32 -11.84 3.18
N GLN A 142 -12.56 -12.36 2.23
CA GLN A 142 -11.71 -13.52 2.40
C GLN A 142 -10.37 -13.09 3.02
N MET A 143 -10.00 -13.73 4.14
CA MET A 143 -8.82 -13.40 4.94
C MET A 143 -7.63 -14.35 4.71
N ASP A 144 -7.77 -15.33 3.80
CA ASP A 144 -6.75 -16.37 3.51
C ASP A 144 -5.61 -15.86 2.62
N LYS A 145 -5.71 -14.65 2.10
CA LYS A 145 -4.78 -14.05 1.13
C LYS A 145 -4.41 -12.64 1.56
N GLN A 146 -3.13 -12.30 1.51
CA GLN A 146 -2.62 -11.13 2.20
C GLN A 146 -2.58 -9.83 1.39
N VAL A 147 -2.88 -9.83 0.09
CA VAL A 147 -2.85 -8.58 -0.69
C VAL A 147 -4.26 -8.06 -0.87
N LEU A 148 -4.54 -6.88 -0.33
CA LEU A 148 -5.79 -6.15 -0.54
C LEU A 148 -5.54 -5.05 -1.58
N VAL A 149 -6.30 -5.11 -2.68
CA VAL A 149 -6.28 -4.06 -3.70
C VAL A 149 -7.45 -3.10 -3.48
N PHE A 150 -7.18 -1.80 -3.51
CA PHE A 150 -8.22 -0.78 -3.49
C PHE A 150 -7.92 0.33 -4.51
N ILE A 151 -8.98 0.83 -5.15
CA ILE A 151 -8.91 1.71 -6.32
C ILE A 151 -9.20 3.15 -5.90
N SER A 152 -8.27 4.06 -6.20
CA SER A 152 -8.42 5.50 -6.05
C SER A 152 -8.50 6.21 -7.40
N GLY A 153 -8.33 7.52 -7.45
CA GLY A 153 -8.47 8.33 -8.67
C GLY A 153 -9.88 8.25 -9.29
N ASN A 154 -9.94 8.03 -10.60
CA ASN A 154 -11.16 7.92 -11.39
C ASN A 154 -11.87 6.57 -11.16
N ARG A 155 -12.51 6.42 -10.00
CA ARG A 155 -13.16 5.17 -9.55
C ARG A 155 -14.49 4.90 -10.28
N PRO A 156 -14.69 3.73 -10.91
CA PRO A 156 -16.00 3.31 -11.44
C PRO A 156 -16.89 2.74 -10.32
N ILE A 157 -17.33 3.63 -9.41
CA ILE A 157 -18.01 3.26 -8.16
C ILE A 157 -19.24 2.38 -8.39
N ALA A 158 -20.13 2.76 -9.32
CA ALA A 158 -21.36 2.03 -9.57
C ALA A 158 -21.10 0.59 -10.05
N THR A 159 -20.17 0.44 -11.00
CA THR A 159 -19.75 -0.86 -11.54
C THR A 159 -19.18 -1.74 -10.44
N MET A 160 -18.19 -1.25 -9.68
CA MET A 160 -17.57 -2.04 -8.61
C MET A 160 -18.56 -2.43 -7.50
N LEU A 161 -19.47 -1.53 -7.09
CA LEU A 161 -20.46 -1.86 -6.07
C LEU A 161 -21.49 -2.92 -6.53
N SER A 162 -21.73 -3.04 -7.83
CA SER A 162 -22.67 -3.99 -8.42
C SER A 162 -22.10 -5.41 -8.62
N GLU A 163 -20.78 -5.58 -8.56
CA GLU A 163 -20.13 -6.88 -8.80
C GLU A 163 -20.34 -7.85 -7.63
N GLY A 164 -20.59 -9.12 -7.96
CA GLY A 164 -20.83 -10.18 -6.97
C GLY A 164 -19.56 -10.69 -6.28
N ILE A 165 -18.42 -10.66 -6.99
CA ILE A 165 -17.09 -10.99 -6.47
C ILE A 165 -16.14 -9.86 -6.86
N ASN A 166 -15.45 -9.29 -5.88
CA ASN A 166 -14.54 -8.17 -6.06
C ASN A 166 -13.12 -8.58 -5.67
N LEU A 167 -12.19 -8.59 -6.64
CA LEU A 167 -10.74 -8.75 -6.39
C LEU A 167 -10.04 -7.41 -6.11
N ALA A 168 -10.75 -6.30 -6.33
CA ALA A 168 -10.34 -4.95 -5.99
C ALA A 168 -11.53 -4.23 -5.34
N THR A 169 -11.23 -3.35 -4.39
CA THR A 169 -12.24 -2.60 -3.61
C THR A 169 -12.07 -1.10 -3.84
N LEU A 170 -12.89 -0.26 -3.21
CA LEU A 170 -12.87 1.19 -3.42
C LEU A 170 -12.05 1.90 -2.35
N ASP A 171 -11.23 2.86 -2.75
CA ASP A 171 -10.89 3.99 -1.90
C ASP A 171 -12.10 4.93 -1.82
N GLY A 172 -12.49 5.38 -0.63
CA GLY A 172 -13.62 6.26 -0.39
C GLY A 172 -13.22 7.72 -0.21
N ARG A 173 -14.22 8.59 -0.15
CA ARG A 173 -14.05 10.01 0.25
C ARG A 173 -14.93 10.31 1.47
N PRO A 174 -14.70 11.40 2.21
CA PRO A 174 -15.57 11.77 3.34
C PRO A 174 -17.05 11.86 2.95
N SER A 175 -17.35 12.26 1.71
CA SER A 175 -18.71 12.29 1.17
C SER A 175 -19.36 10.90 1.00
N ASP A 176 -18.62 9.81 1.15
CA ASP A 176 -19.12 8.43 1.03
C ASP A 176 -19.45 7.80 2.39
N LEU A 177 -19.10 8.46 3.48
CA LEU A 177 -19.55 8.13 4.83
C LEU A 177 -21.06 8.38 4.97
N GLY A 178 -21.73 7.58 5.78
CA GLY A 178 -23.18 7.61 6.02
C GLY A 178 -24.02 6.97 4.92
N LYS A 179 -23.43 6.52 3.81
CA LYS A 179 -24.16 5.94 2.66
C LYS A 179 -24.43 4.43 2.77
N GLY A 180 -24.01 3.78 3.86
CA GLY A 180 -24.18 2.33 4.05
C GLY A 180 -23.27 1.45 3.17
N ILE A 181 -22.21 2.02 2.58
CA ILE A 181 -21.19 1.24 1.87
C ILE A 181 -20.29 0.56 2.91
N SER A 182 -20.23 -0.77 2.91
CA SER A 182 -19.44 -1.52 3.89
C SER A 182 -17.93 -1.31 3.73
N ALA A 183 -17.18 -1.45 4.83
CA ALA A 183 -15.72 -1.47 4.83
C ALA A 183 -15.13 -2.60 3.97
N GLU A 184 -15.91 -3.65 3.67
CA GLU A 184 -15.48 -4.68 2.73
C GLU A 184 -15.38 -4.14 1.31
N LYS A 185 -16.37 -3.36 0.86
CA LYS A 185 -16.34 -2.75 -0.48
C LYS A 185 -15.53 -1.46 -0.54
N MET A 186 -15.39 -0.76 0.58
CA MET A 186 -14.70 0.51 0.69
C MET A 186 -13.89 0.60 1.99
N PRO A 187 -12.72 -0.08 2.05
CA PRO A 187 -11.97 -0.23 3.30
C PRO A 187 -11.25 1.02 3.78
N VAL A 188 -11.03 2.00 2.90
CA VAL A 188 -10.25 3.21 3.19
C VAL A 188 -11.07 4.44 2.82
N ILE A 189 -10.98 5.50 3.62
CA ILE A 189 -11.42 6.85 3.30
C ILE A 189 -10.18 7.73 3.15
N SER A 190 -9.96 8.25 1.95
CA SER A 190 -8.84 9.15 1.68
C SER A 190 -9.31 10.59 1.48
N GLN A 191 -8.50 11.55 1.93
CA GLN A 191 -8.74 12.98 1.69
C GLN A 191 -7.42 13.77 1.66
N ASN A 192 -7.43 14.91 0.98
CA ASN A 192 -6.35 15.88 1.03
C ASN A 192 -6.32 16.54 2.41
N PHE A 193 -5.18 16.47 3.10
CA PHE A 193 -4.95 17.11 4.40
C PHE A 193 -5.28 18.62 4.40
N ASN A 194 -5.00 19.31 3.30
CA ASN A 194 -5.22 20.74 3.13
C ASN A 194 -6.72 21.13 3.07
N GLN A 195 -7.63 20.16 3.07
CA GLN A 195 -9.06 20.43 3.29
C GLN A 195 -9.39 20.71 4.78
N PHE A 196 -8.47 20.36 5.68
CA PHE A 196 -8.66 20.49 7.12
C PHE A 196 -7.71 21.50 7.75
N SER A 197 -6.47 21.60 7.25
CA SER A 197 -5.40 22.38 7.86
C SER A 197 -4.37 22.86 6.86
N ASP A 198 -3.84 24.08 7.06
CA ASP A 198 -2.64 24.60 6.39
C ASP A 198 -1.38 24.43 7.25
N TRP A 199 -1.45 23.66 8.34
CA TRP A 199 -0.32 23.44 9.24
C TRP A 199 0.82 22.74 8.52
N ASN A 200 2.00 23.34 8.58
CA ASN A 200 3.20 22.88 7.85
C ASN A 200 4.06 21.87 8.63
N GLY A 201 3.55 21.32 9.74
CA GLY A 201 4.28 20.36 10.55
C GLY A 201 5.22 20.98 11.59
N VAL A 202 5.32 22.31 11.70
CA VAL A 202 6.15 22.99 12.71
C VAL A 202 5.31 23.40 13.93
N GLY A 203 5.83 23.13 15.13
CA GLY A 203 5.15 23.44 16.39
C GLY A 203 3.92 22.55 16.62
N GLU A 204 2.93 23.07 17.34
CA GLU A 204 1.68 22.33 17.53
C GLU A 204 0.70 22.59 16.38
N MET A 205 0.05 21.53 15.91
CA MET A 205 -1.09 21.65 14.99
C MET A 205 -2.22 22.47 15.67
N PRO A 206 -2.84 23.44 14.96
CA PRO A 206 -3.95 24.22 15.49
C PRO A 206 -5.07 23.35 16.07
N LYS A 207 -5.63 23.75 17.21
CA LYS A 207 -6.63 22.94 17.92
C LYS A 207 -7.88 22.65 17.06
N GLU A 208 -8.35 23.64 16.31
CA GLU A 208 -9.53 23.47 15.45
C GLU A 208 -9.27 22.47 14.32
N ASP A 209 -8.07 22.48 13.75
CA ASP A 209 -7.67 21.57 12.68
C ASP A 209 -7.56 20.13 13.20
N ARG A 210 -6.95 19.94 14.38
CA ARG A 210 -6.94 18.64 15.09
C ARG A 210 -8.36 18.11 15.27
N MET A 211 -9.31 18.94 15.71
CA MET A 211 -10.70 18.52 15.91
C MET A 211 -11.34 18.04 14.60
N LYS A 212 -11.20 18.77 13.49
CA LYS A 212 -11.76 18.36 12.19
C LYS A 212 -11.21 17.02 11.71
N ILE A 213 -9.89 16.80 11.88
CA ILE A 213 -9.23 15.55 11.49
C ILE A 213 -9.71 14.40 12.39
N THR A 214 -9.78 14.62 13.71
CA THR A 214 -10.32 13.64 14.66
C THR A 214 -11.77 13.26 14.33
N ASP A 215 -12.61 14.23 13.95
CA ASP A 215 -13.99 13.97 13.56
C ASP A 215 -14.09 13.08 12.31
N LEU A 216 -13.23 13.32 11.30
CA LEU A 216 -13.13 12.44 10.13
C LEU A 216 -12.75 11.02 10.55
N ILE A 217 -11.69 10.89 11.35
CA ILE A 217 -11.16 9.59 11.81
C ILE A 217 -12.24 8.81 12.56
N ASN A 218 -12.87 9.43 13.57
CA ASN A 218 -13.91 8.80 14.37
C ASN A 218 -15.12 8.39 13.53
N THR A 219 -15.53 9.22 12.58
CA THR A 219 -16.67 8.90 11.69
C THR A 219 -16.34 7.70 10.80
N ALA A 220 -15.15 7.65 10.21
CA ALA A 220 -14.73 6.52 9.39
C ALA A 220 -14.56 5.22 10.21
N HIS A 221 -13.95 5.33 11.40
CA HIS A 221 -13.78 4.20 12.32
C HIS A 221 -15.11 3.62 12.81
N THR A 222 -16.13 4.45 12.99
CA THR A 222 -17.50 3.99 13.33
C THR A 222 -18.09 3.10 12.23
N GLU A 223 -17.66 3.29 10.97
CA GLU A 223 -18.03 2.44 9.84
C GLU A 223 -17.02 1.30 9.55
N GLY A 224 -16.02 1.13 10.41
CA GLY A 224 -14.97 0.13 10.25
C GLY A 224 -13.98 0.42 9.13
N LYS A 225 -13.90 1.68 8.67
CA LYS A 225 -13.05 2.10 7.55
C LYS A 225 -11.78 2.76 8.06
N LYS A 226 -10.66 2.49 7.41
CA LYS A 226 -9.37 3.12 7.66
C LYS A 226 -9.33 4.55 7.11
N VAL A 227 -8.48 5.42 7.65
CA VAL A 227 -8.29 6.79 7.13
C VAL A 227 -6.88 7.03 6.62
N ARG A 228 -6.78 7.68 5.47
CA ARG A 228 -5.54 8.14 4.84
C ARG A 228 -5.65 9.64 4.53
N LEU A 229 -4.64 10.42 4.88
CA LEU A 229 -4.54 11.83 4.46
C LEU A 229 -3.30 12.01 3.57
N TRP A 230 -3.49 12.56 2.37
CA TRP A 230 -2.38 12.90 1.46
C TRP A 230 -2.09 14.41 1.51
N ALA A 231 -0.94 14.82 0.97
CA ALA A 231 -0.43 16.19 1.12
C ALA A 231 -0.25 16.63 2.58
N ILE A 232 0.08 15.69 3.47
CA ILE A 232 0.51 16.03 4.83
C ILE A 232 1.92 16.63 4.79
N PRO A 233 2.33 17.42 5.78
CA PRO A 233 3.74 17.73 5.97
C PRO A 233 4.52 16.43 6.21
N ASP A 234 5.49 16.13 5.35
CA ASP A 234 6.21 14.86 5.38
C ASP A 234 7.46 14.94 6.28
N MET A 235 7.23 14.93 7.61
CA MET A 235 8.28 15.05 8.63
C MET A 235 7.88 14.44 9.98
N PRO A 236 8.84 14.06 10.86
CA PRO A 236 8.58 13.36 12.12
C PRO A 236 7.50 13.97 13.02
N ASN A 237 7.46 15.30 13.17
CA ASN A 237 6.47 15.95 14.03
C ASN A 237 5.04 15.78 13.49
N ALA A 238 4.86 15.89 12.18
CA ALA A 238 3.55 15.71 11.56
C ALA A 238 3.13 14.23 11.55
N TRP A 239 4.07 13.31 11.31
CA TRP A 239 3.83 11.88 11.45
C TRP A 239 3.34 11.53 12.86
N GLN A 240 4.07 11.97 13.90
CA GLN A 240 3.67 11.75 15.29
C GLN A 240 2.30 12.37 15.59
N ALA A 241 2.10 13.64 15.23
CA ALA A 241 0.85 14.33 15.49
C ALA A 241 -0.37 13.62 14.87
N LEU A 242 -0.26 13.11 13.64
CA LEU A 242 -1.36 12.39 12.99
C LEU A 242 -1.56 10.98 13.57
N MET A 243 -0.49 10.28 13.96
CA MET A 243 -0.59 9.01 14.66
C MET A 243 -1.27 9.16 16.02
N ASP A 244 -0.98 10.23 16.77
CA ASP A 244 -1.63 10.54 18.05
C ASP A 244 -3.15 10.78 17.88
N LEU A 245 -3.58 11.24 16.71
CA LEU A 245 -5.01 11.38 16.35
C LEU A 245 -5.65 10.07 15.89
N GLY A 246 -4.88 8.99 15.71
CA GLY A 246 -5.37 7.67 15.31
C GLY A 246 -5.49 7.45 13.80
N ILE A 247 -4.72 8.16 12.98
CA ILE A 247 -4.67 7.91 11.53
C ILE A 247 -4.21 6.49 11.22
N ASP A 248 -4.84 5.81 10.26
CA ASP A 248 -4.44 4.44 9.89
C ASP A 248 -3.24 4.40 8.94
N PHE A 249 -3.13 5.37 8.04
CA PHE A 249 -2.08 5.43 7.03
C PHE A 249 -1.43 6.81 6.98
N ILE A 250 -0.15 6.86 7.31
CA ILE A 250 0.75 7.99 7.10
C ILE A 250 1.30 7.91 5.68
N ASN A 251 0.92 8.88 4.85
CA ASN A 251 1.54 9.09 3.54
C ASN A 251 2.94 9.67 3.73
N THR A 252 3.95 9.02 3.16
CA THR A 252 5.32 9.54 3.15
C THR A 252 6.06 9.07 1.90
N ASP A 253 6.92 9.94 1.36
CA ASP A 253 7.86 9.60 0.30
C ASP A 253 9.25 9.24 0.90
N ARG A 254 9.39 9.34 2.22
CA ARG A 254 10.67 9.22 2.96
C ARG A 254 10.80 7.87 3.66
N LEU A 255 10.81 6.79 2.89
CA LEU A 255 10.74 5.41 3.40
C LEU A 255 11.73 5.10 4.54
N VAL A 256 13.01 5.42 4.35
CA VAL A 256 14.07 5.14 5.33
C VAL A 256 13.91 5.99 6.58
N GLU A 257 13.64 7.29 6.41
CA GLU A 257 13.48 8.22 7.53
C GLU A 257 12.24 7.86 8.37
N PHE A 258 11.14 7.48 7.72
CA PHE A 258 9.94 7.01 8.42
C PHE A 258 10.20 5.70 9.17
N ASN A 259 10.92 4.75 8.57
CA ASN A 259 11.31 3.52 9.25
C ASN A 259 12.17 3.77 10.50
N GLU A 260 13.17 4.65 10.40
CA GLU A 260 14.01 5.05 11.54
C GLU A 260 13.22 5.77 12.63
N PHE A 261 12.26 6.60 12.24
CA PHE A 261 11.34 7.28 13.16
C PHE A 261 10.49 6.27 13.93
N MET A 262 9.83 5.33 13.24
CA MET A 262 8.98 4.32 13.88
C MET A 262 9.77 3.44 14.86
N LYS A 263 11.00 3.06 14.52
CA LYS A 263 11.89 2.28 15.41
C LYS A 263 12.29 2.98 16.71
N LYS A 264 12.23 4.32 16.76
CA LYS A 264 12.55 5.10 17.96
C LYS A 264 11.34 5.36 18.84
N SER A 265 10.14 5.19 18.29
CA SER A 265 8.86 5.44 18.98
C SER A 265 8.30 4.19 19.67
N ASP A 266 8.83 3.00 19.37
CA ASP A 266 8.61 1.73 20.09
C ASP A 266 9.46 1.63 21.37
#